data_AF-X0XT52-F1
#
_entry.id   AF-X0XT52-F1
#
_cell.length_a   1.000
_cell.length_b   1.000
_cell.length_c   1.000
_cell.angle_alpha   90.00
_cell.angle_beta   90.00
_cell.angle_gamma   90.00
#
_symmetry.space_group_name_H-M   'P 1'
#
loop_
_entity.id
_entity.type
_entity.pdbx_description
1 polymer ?
#
loop_
_entity_poly.entity_id
_entity_poly.type
_entity_poly.pdbx_seq_one_letter_code
_entity_poly.pdbx_strand_id
1 'polypeptide(L)'
;MTKNGHCTYLPGNKWILNDTYPDKERKQTVYLYNTATGRKVPLGHFYLPPQYTGEWRCDTHPRFSPDGRSVVIDSPHEGNGRQMHLIDISAIVSRGSLWYVFSQTTESVVS
;
A
#
# COMPACT_ATOMS: atom_id res chain seq x y z
N MET A 1 -2.96 14.56 2.63
CA MET A 1 -3.86 13.52 3.18
C MET A 1 -4.74 14.18 4.23
N THR A 2 -6.07 14.04 4.19
CA THR A 2 -7.01 14.78 5.07
C THR A 2 -7.69 13.89 6.12
N LYS A 3 -7.37 12.60 6.18
CA LYS A 3 -7.95 11.63 7.12
C LYS A 3 -6.82 11.00 7.94
N ASN A 4 -7.09 10.82 9.24
CA ASN A 4 -6.17 10.18 10.18
C ASN A 4 -6.06 8.67 9.87
N GLY A 5 -4.87 8.10 10.06
CA GLY A 5 -4.52 6.71 9.81
C GLY A 5 -3.05 6.43 10.17
N HIS A 6 -2.63 5.18 10.06
CA HIS A 6 -1.28 4.73 10.34
C HIS A 6 -0.36 5.08 9.17
N CYS A 7 0.29 6.24 9.24
CA CYS A 7 1.13 6.74 8.17
C CYS A 7 2.57 6.23 8.32
N THR A 8 3.08 5.50 7.33
CA THR A 8 4.50 5.11 7.32
C THR A 8 5.09 5.16 5.91
N TYR A 9 6.32 5.65 5.79
CA TYR A 9 7.04 5.62 4.52
C TYR A 9 7.56 4.22 4.22
N LEU A 10 7.36 3.79 2.97
CA LEU A 10 8.09 2.67 2.40
C LEU A 10 9.53 3.07 2.07
N PRO A 11 10.45 2.11 1.86
CA PRO A 11 11.82 2.38 1.45
C PRO A 11 11.86 3.29 0.22
N GLY A 12 12.74 4.29 0.24
CA GLY A 12 12.90 5.27 -0.83
C GLY A 12 11.90 6.44 -0.82
N ASN A 13 11.05 6.56 0.22
CA ASN A 13 10.21 7.74 0.52
C ASN A 13 9.20 8.18 -0.58
N LYS A 14 9.07 7.38 -1.65
CA LYS A 14 8.14 7.64 -2.77
C LYS A 14 6.69 7.32 -2.41
N TRP A 15 6.50 6.38 -1.49
CA TRP A 15 5.19 5.84 -1.12
C TRP A 15 4.98 5.94 0.39
N ILE A 16 3.79 6.38 0.77
CA ILE A 16 3.27 6.33 2.13
C ILE A 16 2.25 5.19 2.18
N LEU A 17 2.48 4.22 3.05
CA LEU A 17 1.49 3.24 3.45
C LEU A 17 0.56 3.87 4.49
N ASN A 18 -0.75 3.72 4.28
CA ASN A 18 -1.75 4.29 5.17
C ASN A 18 -3.03 3.44 5.15
N ASP A 19 -3.88 3.65 6.15
CA ASP A 19 -5.19 3.04 6.26
C ASP A 19 -6.27 4.06 6.61
N THR A 20 -7.51 3.57 6.73
CA THR A 20 -8.65 4.37 7.19
C THR A 20 -9.39 3.63 8.28
N TYR A 21 -10.03 4.38 9.16
CA TYR A 21 -11.12 3.83 9.96
C TYR A 21 -12.28 3.31 9.08
N PRO A 22 -13.14 2.44 9.62
CA PRO A 22 -14.31 1.93 8.90
C PRO A 22 -15.21 3.06 8.40
N ASP A 23 -15.59 2.99 7.13
CA ASP A 23 -16.58 3.89 6.54
C ASP A 23 -18.02 3.51 6.91
N LYS A 24 -19.01 4.13 6.24
CA LYS A 24 -20.44 3.86 6.46
C LYS A 24 -20.83 2.42 6.10
N GLU A 25 -20.06 1.76 5.22
CA GLU A 25 -20.21 0.35 4.87
C GLU A 25 -19.34 -0.56 5.74
N ARG A 26 -18.75 -0.02 6.81
CA ARG A 26 -17.87 -0.74 7.73
C ARG A 26 -16.59 -1.26 7.07
N LYS A 27 -16.13 -0.63 5.99
CA LYS A 27 -14.90 -1.01 5.30
C LYS A 27 -13.73 -0.11 5.69
N GLN A 28 -12.63 -0.73 6.10
CA GLN A 28 -11.32 -0.09 6.28
C GLN A 28 -10.57 -0.19 4.95
N THR A 29 -10.00 0.92 4.48
CA THR A 29 -9.24 0.92 3.22
C THR A 29 -7.75 1.03 3.54
N VAL A 30 -6.97 0.05 3.12
CA VAL A 30 -5.50 0.12 3.14
C VAL A 30 -5.04 0.57 1.77
N TYR A 31 -4.12 1.54 1.71
CA TYR A 31 -3.71 2.14 0.44
C TYR A 31 -2.27 2.65 0.48
N LEU A 32 -1.70 2.79 -0.72
CA LEU A 32 -0.46 3.52 -0.95
C LEU A 32 -0.76 4.92 -1.46
N TYR A 33 -0.05 5.91 -0.95
CA TYR A 33 -0.08 7.28 -1.43
C TYR A 33 1.28 7.64 -2.02
N ASN A 34 1.30 8.02 -3.29
CA ASN A 34 2.50 8.48 -3.98
C ASN A 34 2.76 9.95 -3.62
N THR A 35 3.93 10.23 -3.06
CA THR A 35 4.24 11.58 -2.54
C THR A 35 4.46 12.62 -3.63
N ALA A 36 4.99 12.22 -4.79
CA ALA A 36 5.27 13.13 -5.90
C ALA A 36 4.01 13.48 -6.71
N THR A 37 3.13 12.50 -6.94
CA THR A 37 1.97 12.66 -7.83
C THR A 37 0.65 12.87 -7.09
N GLY A 38 0.61 12.67 -5.78
CA GLY A 38 -0.63 12.66 -5.01
C GLY A 38 -1.54 11.45 -5.27
N ARG A 39 -1.10 10.50 -6.12
CA ARG A 39 -1.88 9.33 -6.50
C ARG A 39 -2.11 8.41 -5.30
N LYS A 40 -3.36 8.01 -5.08
CA LYS A 40 -3.73 6.94 -4.15
C LYS A 40 -3.96 5.62 -4.89
N VAL A 41 -3.45 4.53 -4.34
CA VAL A 41 -3.63 3.17 -4.87
C VAL A 41 -4.20 2.31 -3.74
N PRO A 42 -5.49 1.97 -3.77
CA PRO A 42 -6.08 1.03 -2.81
C PRO A 42 -5.40 -0.33 -2.91
N LEU A 43 -5.02 -0.91 -1.77
CA LEU A 43 -4.52 -2.28 -1.64
C LEU A 43 -5.66 -3.25 -1.32
N GLY A 44 -6.71 -2.76 -0.65
CA GLY A 44 -7.90 -3.52 -0.35
C GLY A 44 -8.92 -2.74 0.48
N HIS A 45 -10.14 -3.26 0.51
CA HIS A 45 -11.25 -2.76 1.33
C HIS A 45 -11.71 -3.90 2.24
N PHE A 46 -11.40 -3.79 3.52
CA PHE A 46 -11.59 -4.87 4.48
C PHE A 46 -12.81 -4.58 5.35
N TYR A 47 -13.82 -5.44 5.24
CA TYR A 47 -15.01 -5.33 6.08
C TYR A 47 -14.65 -5.62 7.54
N LEU A 48 -15.03 -4.71 8.45
CA LEU A 48 -14.86 -4.88 9.88
C LEU A 48 -16.21 -5.26 10.50
N PRO A 49 -16.43 -6.55 10.85
CA PRO A 49 -17.70 -7.02 11.36
C PRO A 49 -18.16 -6.25 12.61
N PRO A 50 -19.48 -6.11 12.85
CA PRO A 50 -20.03 -5.24 13.89
C PRO A 50 -19.55 -5.58 15.31
N GLN A 51 -19.21 -6.85 15.59
CA GLN A 51 -18.68 -7.27 16.88
C GLN A 51 -17.29 -6.68 17.20
N TYR A 52 -16.54 -6.21 16.20
CA TYR A 52 -15.26 -5.53 16.40
C TYR A 52 -15.47 -4.02 16.57
N THR A 53 -15.77 -3.63 17.80
CA THR A 53 -16.03 -2.24 18.21
C THR A 53 -15.41 -1.94 19.58
N GLY A 54 -15.25 -0.65 19.92
CA GLY A 54 -14.68 -0.21 21.20
C GLY A 54 -13.27 -0.74 21.43
N GLU A 55 -13.05 -1.35 22.59
CA GLU A 55 -11.79 -2.01 22.96
C GLU A 55 -11.50 -3.26 22.12
N TRP A 56 -12.55 -3.89 21.57
CA TRP A 56 -12.44 -5.08 20.72
C TRP A 56 -12.22 -4.73 19.24
N ARG A 57 -12.05 -3.45 18.89
CA ARG A 57 -11.83 -3.05 17.50
C ARG A 57 -10.57 -3.70 16.93
N CYS A 58 -10.62 -4.00 15.64
CA CYS A 58 -9.44 -4.43 14.89
C CYS A 58 -9.05 -3.31 13.92
N ASP A 59 -7.99 -2.58 14.27
CA ASP A 59 -7.37 -1.63 13.36
C ASP A 59 -6.42 -2.38 12.41
N THR A 60 -6.35 -1.95 11.15
CA THR A 60 -5.59 -2.70 10.12
C THR A 60 -4.09 -2.71 10.37
N HIS A 61 -3.55 -1.72 11.10
CA HIS A 61 -2.14 -1.58 11.47
C HIS A 61 -1.17 -2.02 10.36
N PRO A 62 -1.27 -1.41 9.15
CA PRO A 62 -0.50 -1.86 8.02
C PRO A 62 1.00 -1.70 8.28
N ARG A 63 1.75 -2.77 8.08
CA ARG A 63 3.22 -2.84 8.22
C ARG A 63 3.80 -3.35 6.91
N PHE A 64 5.03 -2.99 6.56
CA PHE A 64 5.67 -3.42 5.32
C PHE A 64 6.90 -4.28 5.60
N SER A 65 7.25 -5.13 4.64
CA SER A 65 8.48 -5.94 4.68
C SER A 65 9.72 -5.07 4.51
N PRO A 66 10.89 -5.44 5.06
CA PRO A 66 12.12 -4.65 4.91
C PRO A 66 12.51 -4.35 3.45
N ASP A 67 12.19 -5.23 2.51
CA ASP A 67 12.42 -5.04 1.07
C ASP A 67 11.37 -4.13 0.39
N GLY A 68 10.34 -3.69 1.12
CA GLY A 68 9.29 -2.79 0.63
C GLY A 68 8.32 -3.41 -0.37
N ARG A 69 8.31 -4.75 -0.52
CA ARG A 69 7.52 -5.45 -1.54
C ARG A 69 6.24 -6.08 -1.03
N SER A 70 6.04 -6.16 0.28
CA SER A 70 4.82 -6.73 0.86
C SER A 70 4.31 -5.90 2.03
N VAL A 71 3.01 -5.98 2.27
CA VAL A 71 2.32 -5.35 3.40
C VAL A 71 1.57 -6.42 4.19
N VAL A 72 1.72 -6.40 5.51
CA VAL A 72 0.89 -7.20 6.42
C VAL A 72 -0.12 -6.30 7.12
N ILE A 73 -1.35 -6.79 7.26
CA ILE A 73 -2.44 -6.11 7.96
C ILE A 73 -3.11 -7.05 8.96
N ASP A 74 -3.74 -6.48 9.98
CA ASP A 74 -4.63 -7.22 10.88
C ASP A 74 -6.08 -7.05 10.42
N SER A 75 -6.81 -8.14 10.17
CA SER A 75 -8.21 -8.02 9.76
C SER A 75 -9.04 -9.28 10.06
N PRO A 76 -10.28 -9.12 10.52
CA PRO A 76 -11.24 -10.21 10.68
C PRO A 76 -12.19 -10.39 9.48
N HIS A 77 -11.89 -9.79 8.33
CA HIS A 77 -12.83 -9.68 7.20
C HIS A 77 -13.32 -11.03 6.62
N GLU A 78 -12.58 -12.12 6.83
CA GLU A 78 -12.95 -13.47 6.36
C GLU A 78 -13.89 -14.21 7.32
N GLY A 79 -14.25 -13.62 8.46
CA GLY A 79 -15.17 -14.23 9.43
C GLY A 79 -14.54 -15.26 10.39
N ASN A 80 -13.26 -15.57 10.25
CA ASN A 80 -12.54 -16.56 11.06
C ASN A 80 -11.74 -15.94 12.21
N GLY A 81 -12.28 -14.90 12.85
CA GLY A 81 -11.58 -14.12 13.87
C GLY A 81 -10.55 -13.15 13.30
N ARG A 82 -9.79 -12.46 14.17
CA ARG A 82 -8.72 -11.54 13.75
C ARG A 82 -7.54 -12.35 13.21
N GLN A 83 -7.19 -12.13 11.94
CA GLN A 83 -6.06 -12.77 11.29
C GLN A 83 -5.07 -11.74 10.74
N MET A 84 -3.85 -12.19 10.45
CA MET A 84 -2.87 -11.42 9.69
C MET A 84 -2.95 -11.79 8.21
N HIS A 85 -2.97 -10.79 7.35
CA HIS A 85 -3.07 -10.97 5.90
C HIS A 85 -1.87 -10.33 5.21
N LEU A 86 -1.25 -11.06 4.29
CA LEU A 86 -0.11 -10.58 3.51
C LEU A 86 -0.58 -10.14 2.11
N ILE A 87 -0.17 -8.94 1.71
CA ILE A 87 -0.50 -8.33 0.42
C ILE A 87 0.80 -8.11 -0.33
N ASP A 88 0.90 -8.67 -1.53
CA ASP A 88 2.00 -8.37 -2.45
C ASP A 88 1.76 -7.00 -3.12
N ILE A 89 2.71 -6.08 -2.95
CA ILE A 89 2.69 -4.75 -3.54
C ILE A 89 3.83 -4.55 -4.55
N SER A 90 4.61 -5.60 -4.83
CA SER A 90 5.79 -5.54 -5.69
C SER A 90 5.49 -4.90 -7.04
N ALA A 91 4.38 -5.27 -7.69
CA ALA A 91 3.94 -4.72 -8.97
C ALA A 91 3.61 -3.22 -8.94
N ILE A 92 3.26 -2.67 -7.77
CA ILE A 92 2.95 -1.25 -7.58
C ILE A 92 4.25 -0.45 -7.39
N VAL A 93 5.16 -0.97 -6.56
CA VAL A 93 6.38 -0.24 -6.18
C VAL A 93 7.51 -0.35 -7.22
N SER A 94 7.57 -1.46 -7.96
CA SER A 94 8.63 -1.72 -8.96
C SER A 94 8.49 -0.92 -10.26
N ARG A 95 7.35 -0.26 -10.51
CA ARG A 95 7.14 0.63 -11.69
C ARG A 95 7.88 1.98 -11.59
N GLY A 96 9.12 1.99 -11.09
CA GLY A 96 9.81 3.21 -10.69
C GLY A 96 11.30 3.31 -10.97
N SER A 97 11.91 2.39 -11.72
CA SER A 97 13.29 2.51 -12.19
C SER A 97 13.54 1.64 -13.43
N LEU A 98 12.94 2.01 -14.56
CA LEU A 98 13.64 1.82 -15.84
C LEU A 98 14.19 3.20 -16.21
N TRP A 99 15.47 3.41 -15.95
CA TRP A 99 16.20 4.44 -16.67
C TRP A 99 16.23 4.00 -18.14
N TYR A 100 15.66 4.81 -19.02
CA TYR A 100 15.87 4.68 -20.46
C TYR A 100 17.38 4.83 -20.72
N VAL A 101 18.09 3.73 -20.91
CA VAL A 101 19.41 3.76 -21.55
C VAL A 101 19.13 3.77 -23.05
N PHE A 102 19.02 4.97 -23.64
CA PHE A 102 19.26 5.11 -25.07
C PHE A 102 20.76 4.87 -25.29
N SER A 103 21.12 3.68 -25.74
CA SER A 103 22.39 3.45 -26.42
C SER A 103 22.36 4.23 -27.72
N GLN A 104 23.04 5.38 -27.75
CA GLN A 104 23.44 5.98 -29.03
C GLN A 104 24.59 5.14 -29.59
N THR A 105 24.28 4.17 -30.44
CA THR A 105 25.24 3.70 -31.42
C THR A 105 25.27 4.73 -32.55
N THR A 106 26.29 5.55 -32.54
CA THR A 106 26.75 6.33 -33.70
C THR A 106 27.15 5.34 -34.78
N GLU A 107 26.39 5.23 -35.86
CA GLU A 107 26.93 4.74 -37.11
C GLU A 107 27.63 5.90 -37.81
N SER A 108 28.95 5.72 -37.91
CA SER A 108 29.87 6.50 -38.70
C SER A 108 29.51 6.46 -40.17
N VAL A 109 29.45 7.64 -40.77
CA VAL A 109 29.55 7.87 -42.21
C VAL A 109 30.87 7.26 -42.70
N VAL A 110 30.78 6.40 -43.71
CA VAL A 110 31.91 6.05 -44.58
C VAL A 110 31.42 5.99 -46.02
N SER A 111 31.92 6.97 -46.77
CA SER A 111 32.00 7.18 -48.24
C SER A 111 30.80 6.82 -49.11
#